data_AF-A0A8J7F4S2-F1
#
_entry.id   AF-A0A8J7F4S2-F1
#
_cell.length_a   1.000
_cell.length_b   1.000
_cell.length_c   1.000
_cell.angle_alpha   90.00
_cell.angle_beta   90.00
_cell.angle_gamma   90.00
#
_symmetry.space_group_name_H-M   'P 1'
#
loop_
_entity.id
_entity.type
_entity.pdbx_description
1 polymer ?
#
loop_
_entity_poly.entity_id
_entity_poly.type
_entity_poly.pdbx_seq_one_letter_code
_entity_poly.pdbx_strand_id
1 'polypeptide(L)'
;MPSNSNRSLKFEVRLPGEHPHLLQGLDEWLRLDLISDAQVKQICRENLVCQVILEPETVPKTQTEKVIAQPSTTAFKPKVVATPSFFSSIWRSLRAELSVRWLLFLGMFSVVVSSGALAASQWERFTPVLQYGVLLAYTLGFWGLGFWTGKQANLRLTSGALHIVTMLLIPINFWAMDSFGLWQNPINLILVSIASIILTGITILVFKQSIFTRSIQFSKLSLINILGLSYLHWGWKFVGFPLIAVYLAVIGTTIITVFQIRTRQQEVEKKGLSETNWGKNITATVIIYASMVVLLRAIFGAGVNVANLGLAIGIYGWLIAWLAQREEDGRRRQQRKIAVSSPHLPISASPHLFIFPSQAIGGILLFLGWYATVESNPLQAIAISGLGLWFFHNRLHLYSLKSDFTAFFVVGLQSMWLGWRLLSAEFQASIITTATQFTNSQNYLWALLSVGLFPYIIFMVAFTDRFYVKSKPDLASFGEKLTLILGFTLTAVALGNPTLRSLNLLLSTITLTIVTYRRFNQISSSI
;
A
#
# COMPACT_ATOMS: atom_id res chain seq x y z
N MET A 1 -7.67 64.38 3.98
CA MET A 1 -6.21 64.13 4.09
C MET A 1 -5.90 62.82 3.39
N PRO A 2 -4.84 62.75 2.55
CA PRO A 2 -4.71 61.73 1.52
C PRO A 2 -4.22 60.39 2.10
N SER A 3 -4.79 59.29 1.58
CA SER A 3 -4.40 57.92 1.87
C SER A 3 -3.08 57.58 1.21
N ASN A 4 -2.04 57.42 2.03
CA ASN A 4 -0.69 57.05 1.64
C ASN A 4 -0.63 55.54 1.36
N SER A 5 -0.94 55.13 0.12
CA SER A 5 -0.86 53.73 -0.31
C SER A 5 0.28 53.58 -1.30
N ASN A 6 1.49 53.33 -0.79
CA ASN A 6 2.60 52.82 -1.59
C ASN A 6 3.64 52.15 -0.66
N ARG A 7 3.31 50.94 -0.18
CA ARG A 7 4.28 50.08 0.52
C ARG A 7 4.77 49.04 -0.49
N SER A 8 5.96 49.23 -1.03
CA SER A 8 6.60 48.25 -1.92
C SER A 8 7.01 47.02 -1.12
N LEU A 9 6.53 45.84 -1.53
CA LEU A 9 6.95 44.55 -1.00
C LEU A 9 8.10 44.02 -1.87
N LYS A 10 9.28 43.82 -1.27
CA LYS A 10 10.44 43.24 -1.94
C LYS A 10 10.44 41.73 -1.74
N PHE A 11 10.20 40.96 -2.80
CA PHE A 11 10.36 39.51 -2.82
C PHE A 11 11.72 39.15 -3.42
N GLU A 12 12.59 38.50 -2.65
CA GLU A 12 13.86 37.96 -3.14
C GLU A 12 13.73 36.44 -3.30
N VAL A 13 13.76 35.97 -4.54
CA VAL A 13 13.66 34.55 -4.89
C VAL A 13 14.97 34.13 -5.56
N ARG A 14 15.69 33.17 -4.98
CA ARG A 14 16.94 32.63 -5.54
C ARG A 14 16.66 31.35 -6.31
N LEU A 15 16.84 31.40 -7.62
CA LEU A 15 16.64 30.26 -8.53
C LEU A 15 17.95 29.94 -9.26
N PRO A 16 18.22 28.67 -9.61
CA PRO A 16 19.32 28.30 -10.49
C PRO A 16 19.12 28.94 -11.88
N GLY A 17 20.18 29.51 -12.47
CA GLY A 17 20.10 30.19 -13.78
C GLY A 17 19.66 29.28 -14.94
N GLU A 18 19.75 27.96 -14.77
CA GLU A 18 19.36 26.96 -15.78
C GLU A 18 17.89 26.47 -15.63
N HIS A 19 17.07 27.13 -14.81
CA HIS A 19 15.71 26.66 -14.56
C HIS A 19 14.86 26.75 -15.84
N PRO A 20 14.36 25.64 -16.41
CA PRO A 20 13.80 25.60 -17.76
C PRO A 20 12.51 26.40 -17.94
N HIS A 21 11.79 26.66 -16.83
CA HIS A 21 10.55 27.43 -16.83
C HIS A 21 10.71 28.86 -16.30
N LEU A 22 11.94 29.35 -16.10
CA LEU A 22 12.18 30.70 -15.56
C LEU A 22 11.62 31.80 -16.48
N LEU A 23 11.88 31.68 -17.79
CA LEU A 23 11.36 32.61 -18.79
C LEU A 23 9.84 32.53 -18.89
N GLN A 24 9.26 31.33 -18.76
CA GLN A 24 7.81 31.13 -18.76
C GLN A 24 7.14 31.78 -17.54
N GLY A 25 7.78 31.71 -16.36
CA GLY A 25 7.28 32.37 -15.15
C GLY A 25 7.33 33.90 -15.24
N LEU A 26 8.38 34.48 -15.84
CA LEU A 26 8.46 35.92 -16.10
C LEU A 26 7.37 36.38 -17.08
N ASP A 27 7.07 35.57 -18.08
CA ASP A 27 6.03 35.87 -19.08
C ASP A 27 4.61 35.81 -18.46
N GLU A 28 4.37 34.90 -17.51
CA GLU A 28 3.11 34.91 -16.74
C GLU A 28 2.99 36.11 -15.81
N TRP A 29 4.08 36.55 -15.18
CA TRP A 29 4.06 37.74 -14.33
C TRP A 29 3.83 39.03 -15.14
N LEU A 30 4.33 39.07 -16.38
CA LEU A 30 4.05 40.14 -17.33
C LEU A 30 2.58 40.11 -17.78
N ARG A 31 2.02 38.91 -18.04
CA ARG A 31 0.57 38.75 -18.35
C ARG A 31 -0.36 39.15 -17.22
N LEU A 32 0.08 39.00 -15.98
CA LEU A 32 -0.67 39.40 -14.79
C LEU A 32 -0.49 40.89 -14.43
N ASP A 33 0.23 41.66 -15.26
CA ASP A 33 0.53 43.09 -15.09
C ASP A 33 1.24 43.41 -13.75
N LEU A 34 1.90 42.39 -13.17
CA LEU A 34 2.65 42.49 -11.91
C LEU A 34 4.05 43.08 -12.13
N ILE A 35 4.58 42.93 -13.35
CA ILE A 35 5.87 43.47 -13.77
C ILE A 35 5.74 44.10 -15.16
N SER A 36 6.45 45.20 -15.37
CA SER A 36 6.50 45.88 -16.67
C SER A 36 7.58 45.27 -17.57
N ASP A 37 7.43 45.44 -18.90
CA ASP A 37 8.43 45.04 -19.90
C ASP A 37 9.82 45.66 -19.62
N ALA A 38 9.85 46.88 -19.06
CA ALA A 38 11.08 47.53 -18.62
C ALA A 38 11.78 46.79 -17.47
N GLN A 39 11.00 46.30 -16.50
CA GLN A 39 11.52 45.53 -15.35
C GLN A 39 12.00 44.13 -15.77
N VAL A 40 11.30 43.48 -16.70
CA VAL A 40 11.74 42.20 -17.27
C VAL A 40 13.10 42.35 -17.96
N LYS A 41 13.25 43.39 -18.80
CA LYS A 41 14.53 43.70 -19.47
C LYS A 41 15.66 43.97 -18.48
N GLN A 42 15.37 44.64 -17.36
CA GLN A 42 16.34 44.90 -16.31
C GLN A 42 16.76 43.61 -15.59
N ILE A 43 15.81 42.75 -15.20
CA ILE A 43 16.09 41.46 -14.55
C ILE A 43 16.95 40.55 -15.43
N CYS A 44 16.65 40.49 -16.74
CA CYS A 44 17.42 39.70 -17.69
C CYS A 44 18.85 40.23 -17.86
N ARG A 45 19.04 41.56 -17.86
CA ARG A 45 20.39 42.18 -17.96
C ARG A 45 21.22 42.02 -16.69
N GLU A 46 20.59 42.00 -15.53
CA GLU A 46 21.31 41.91 -14.25
C GLU A 46 21.61 40.47 -13.84
N ASN A 47 20.72 39.52 -14.14
CA ASN A 47 20.77 38.16 -13.57
C ASN A 47 20.88 37.02 -14.61
N LEU A 48 20.73 37.29 -15.91
CA LEU A 48 20.74 36.27 -16.97
C LEU A 48 21.80 36.53 -18.06
N VAL A 49 22.97 37.06 -17.65
CA VAL A 49 24.11 37.25 -18.57
C VAL A 49 25.11 36.10 -18.40
N CYS A 50 25.28 35.29 -19.43
CA CYS A 50 26.41 34.36 -19.52
C CYS A 50 27.66 35.11 -20.00
N GLN A 51 28.79 34.96 -19.30
CA GLN A 51 30.09 35.30 -19.89
C GLN A 51 30.37 34.30 -21.00
N VAL A 52 30.31 34.76 -22.26
CA VAL A 52 30.80 34.00 -23.40
C VAL A 52 32.33 34.01 -23.31
N ILE A 53 32.91 32.92 -22.82
CA ILE A 53 34.35 32.65 -22.95
C ILE A 53 34.56 32.27 -24.42
N LEU A 54 35.02 33.23 -25.22
CA LEU A 54 35.52 32.97 -26.57
C LEU A 54 36.91 32.34 -26.43
N GLU A 55 36.97 31.03 -26.62
CA GLU A 55 38.23 30.29 -26.78
C GLU A 55 38.85 30.70 -28.13
N PRO A 56 40.11 31.18 -28.17
CA PRO A 56 40.69 31.73 -29.40
C PRO A 56 40.99 30.60 -30.39
N GLU A 57 40.22 30.57 -31.48
CA GLU A 57 40.47 29.73 -32.64
C GLU A 57 41.81 30.15 -33.28
N THR A 58 42.76 29.21 -33.28
CA THR A 58 44.04 29.35 -33.97
C THR A 58 43.81 29.20 -35.47
N VAL A 59 44.04 30.25 -36.26
CA VAL A 59 44.17 30.13 -37.72
C VAL A 59 45.44 30.85 -38.21
N PRO A 60 46.26 30.23 -39.08
CA PRO A 60 47.54 30.77 -39.54
C PRO A 60 47.41 31.89 -40.59
N LYS A 61 48.49 32.68 -40.69
CA LYS A 61 48.82 33.70 -41.72
C LYS A 61 48.38 33.32 -43.15
N THR A 62 47.90 34.29 -43.93
CA THR A 62 48.71 35.00 -44.97
C THR A 62 47.86 35.93 -45.86
N GLN A 63 48.44 37.11 -46.10
CA GLN A 63 48.33 38.04 -47.25
C GLN A 63 47.33 39.21 -47.26
N THR A 64 47.98 40.37 -47.30
CA THR A 64 47.64 41.77 -47.51
C THR A 64 47.04 42.06 -48.90
N GLU A 65 45.98 42.86 -49.01
CA GLU A 65 45.96 44.03 -49.92
C GLU A 65 44.79 45.01 -49.68
N LYS A 66 45.19 46.30 -49.61
CA LYS A 66 44.54 47.57 -49.96
C LYS A 66 43.19 48.05 -49.36
N VAL A 67 43.34 49.22 -48.74
CA VAL A 67 42.39 50.27 -48.38
C VAL A 67 41.69 50.88 -49.61
N ILE A 68 40.39 51.22 -49.49
CA ILE A 68 39.75 52.52 -49.85
C ILE A 68 38.37 52.59 -49.17
N ALA A 69 37.99 53.79 -48.75
CA ALA A 69 36.88 54.13 -47.88
C ALA A 69 35.54 54.46 -48.59
N GLN A 70 34.44 54.21 -47.86
CA GLN A 70 33.16 54.97 -47.80
C GLN A 70 32.16 54.91 -49.00
N PRO A 71 30.86 55.25 -48.80
CA PRO A 71 29.85 54.45 -48.09
C PRO A 71 28.54 54.26 -48.91
N SER A 72 27.56 53.58 -48.28
CA SER A 72 26.10 53.69 -48.51
C SER A 72 25.40 52.56 -49.29
N THR A 73 24.54 51.88 -48.52
CA THR A 73 23.18 51.42 -48.85
C THR A 73 22.97 50.32 -49.91
N THR A 74 23.06 49.08 -49.41
CA THR A 74 22.06 48.00 -49.53
C THR A 74 21.06 48.04 -50.69
N ALA A 75 21.32 47.18 -51.68
CA ALA A 75 20.29 46.32 -52.27
C ALA A 75 20.98 45.11 -52.92
N PHE A 76 21.05 43.96 -52.25
CA PHE A 76 21.10 42.67 -52.94
C PHE A 76 20.74 41.51 -51.99
N LYS A 77 19.91 40.61 -52.52
CA LYS A 77 19.25 39.46 -51.89
C LYS A 77 20.25 38.52 -51.18
N PRO A 78 19.97 38.00 -49.97
CA PRO A 78 20.79 36.95 -49.40
C PRO A 78 20.45 35.61 -50.08
N LYS A 79 21.50 35.04 -50.66
CA LYS A 79 21.66 33.67 -51.11
C LYS A 79 21.31 32.70 -49.98
N VAL A 80 20.42 31.74 -50.24
CA VAL A 80 20.09 30.65 -49.32
C VAL A 80 21.36 29.83 -49.07
N VAL A 81 21.90 29.95 -47.86
CA VAL A 81 22.94 29.06 -47.34
C VAL A 81 22.21 27.86 -46.74
N ALA A 82 22.50 26.67 -47.27
CA ALA A 82 22.03 25.41 -46.71
C ALA A 82 22.50 25.30 -45.24
N THR A 83 21.54 25.18 -44.33
CA THR A 83 21.81 24.88 -42.93
C THR A 83 22.37 23.47 -42.82
N PRO A 84 23.50 23.24 -42.13
CA PRO A 84 23.88 21.89 -41.75
C PRO A 84 22.80 21.37 -40.80
N SER A 85 22.26 20.19 -41.11
CA SER A 85 21.21 19.56 -40.31
C SER A 85 21.67 19.39 -38.87
N PHE A 86 21.04 20.11 -37.93
CA PHE A 86 21.20 19.95 -36.48
C PHE A 86 21.05 18.48 -36.04
N PHE A 87 20.20 17.72 -36.71
CA PHE A 87 20.06 16.28 -36.48
C PHE A 87 21.31 15.48 -36.84
N SER A 88 22.11 15.89 -37.83
CA SER A 88 23.35 15.19 -38.17
C SER A 88 24.48 15.45 -37.18
N SER A 89 24.53 16.63 -36.54
CA SER A 89 25.52 16.92 -35.48
C SER A 89 25.12 16.28 -34.15
N ILE A 90 23.83 16.30 -33.80
CA ILE A 90 23.27 15.59 -32.64
C ILE A 90 23.39 14.07 -32.81
N TRP A 91 23.18 13.53 -34.02
CA TRP A 91 23.35 12.10 -34.29
C TRP A 91 24.82 11.67 -34.28
N ARG A 92 25.76 12.54 -34.67
CA ARG A 92 27.21 12.29 -34.53
C ARG A 92 27.68 12.38 -33.08
N SER A 93 27.20 13.35 -32.29
CA SER A 93 27.56 13.45 -30.87
C SER A 93 26.89 12.34 -30.05
N LEU A 94 25.63 11.99 -30.34
CA LEU A 94 24.98 10.79 -29.79
C LEU A 94 25.76 9.55 -30.20
N ARG A 95 26.04 9.29 -31.48
CA ARG A 95 26.75 8.06 -31.89
C ARG A 95 28.19 7.96 -31.35
N ALA A 96 28.86 9.08 -31.09
CA ALA A 96 30.18 9.10 -30.48
C ALA A 96 30.14 8.86 -28.95
N GLU A 97 29.20 9.47 -28.22
CA GLU A 97 29.08 9.33 -26.75
C GLU A 97 28.22 8.13 -26.30
N LEU A 98 27.16 7.82 -27.06
CA LEU A 98 26.26 6.66 -26.93
C LEU A 98 26.87 5.38 -27.49
N SER A 99 28.05 5.42 -28.11
CA SER A 99 28.80 4.20 -28.44
C SER A 99 29.63 3.79 -27.21
N VAL A 100 30.57 4.62 -26.74
CA VAL A 100 31.59 4.17 -25.76
C VAL A 100 30.99 3.80 -24.40
N ARG A 101 30.12 4.66 -23.83
CA ARG A 101 29.54 4.42 -22.49
C ARG A 101 28.49 3.31 -22.50
N TRP A 102 27.73 3.18 -23.59
CA TRP A 102 26.77 2.10 -23.76
C TRP A 102 27.42 0.78 -24.16
N LEU A 103 28.56 0.76 -24.87
CA LEU A 103 29.34 -0.47 -25.12
C LEU A 103 29.98 -0.97 -23.82
N LEU A 104 30.47 -0.07 -22.97
CA LEU A 104 30.93 -0.42 -21.62
C LEU A 104 29.78 -0.93 -20.75
N PHE A 105 28.61 -0.28 -20.79
CA PHE A 105 27.43 -0.74 -20.05
C PHE A 105 26.91 -2.08 -20.57
N LEU A 106 26.83 -2.26 -21.89
CA LEU A 106 26.42 -3.49 -22.55
C LEU A 106 27.43 -4.62 -22.29
N GLY A 107 28.73 -4.31 -22.30
CA GLY A 107 29.80 -5.25 -21.96
C GLY A 107 29.71 -5.68 -20.50
N MET A 108 29.58 -4.74 -19.56
CA MET A 108 29.40 -5.04 -18.14
C MET A 108 28.10 -5.82 -17.89
N PHE A 109 27.00 -5.44 -18.54
CA PHE A 109 25.73 -6.14 -18.45
C PHE A 109 25.84 -7.56 -19.01
N SER A 110 26.49 -7.74 -20.17
CA SER A 110 26.72 -9.04 -20.77
C SER A 110 27.59 -9.91 -19.87
N VAL A 111 28.61 -9.36 -19.21
CA VAL A 111 29.44 -10.10 -18.25
C VAL A 111 28.63 -10.50 -17.02
N VAL A 112 27.81 -9.62 -16.48
CA VAL A 112 26.96 -9.92 -15.31
C VAL A 112 25.90 -10.97 -15.65
N VAL A 113 25.21 -10.83 -16.79
CA VAL A 113 24.20 -11.79 -17.26
C VAL A 113 24.86 -13.12 -17.62
N SER A 114 26.02 -13.12 -18.27
CA SER A 114 26.76 -14.33 -18.60
C SER A 114 27.30 -15.02 -17.35
N SER A 115 27.73 -14.28 -16.34
CA SER A 115 28.14 -14.81 -15.04
C SER A 115 26.95 -15.45 -14.31
N GLY A 116 25.80 -14.76 -14.30
CA GLY A 116 24.55 -15.30 -13.75
C GLY A 116 24.08 -16.56 -14.48
N ALA A 117 24.12 -16.56 -15.82
CA ALA A 117 23.77 -17.70 -16.66
C ALA A 117 24.73 -18.88 -16.43
N LEU A 118 26.03 -18.62 -16.29
CA LEU A 118 27.01 -19.65 -15.97
C LEU A 118 26.75 -20.25 -14.58
N ALA A 119 26.51 -19.40 -13.57
CA ALA A 119 26.18 -19.85 -12.23
C ALA A 119 24.90 -20.69 -12.19
N ALA A 120 23.87 -20.31 -12.97
CA ALA A 120 22.64 -21.09 -13.13
C ALA A 120 22.89 -22.43 -13.84
N SER A 121 23.70 -22.45 -14.90
CA SER A 121 24.00 -23.68 -15.66
C SER A 121 24.80 -24.71 -14.87
N GLN A 122 25.57 -24.27 -13.86
CA GLN A 122 26.36 -25.14 -12.98
C GLN A 122 25.75 -25.27 -11.58
N TRP A 123 24.50 -24.80 -11.39
CA TRP A 123 23.90 -24.67 -10.07
C TRP A 123 23.89 -25.98 -9.28
N GLU A 124 23.53 -27.09 -9.93
CA GLU A 124 23.50 -28.42 -9.31
C GLU A 124 24.89 -28.99 -8.97
N ARG A 125 25.95 -28.49 -9.61
CA ARG A 125 27.33 -28.95 -9.35
C ARG A 125 27.98 -28.23 -8.17
N PHE A 126 27.41 -27.12 -7.73
CA PHE A 126 27.93 -26.38 -6.60
C PHE A 126 27.55 -27.02 -5.26
N THR A 127 28.49 -27.01 -4.31
CA THR A 127 28.19 -27.41 -2.94
C THR A 127 27.19 -26.44 -2.31
N PRO A 128 26.40 -26.86 -1.30
CA PRO A 128 25.42 -25.99 -0.64
C PRO A 128 26.03 -24.69 -0.09
N VAL A 129 27.28 -24.75 0.35
CA VAL A 129 28.07 -23.60 0.82
C VAL A 129 28.31 -22.61 -0.32
N LEU A 130 28.68 -23.09 -1.50
CA LEU A 130 28.99 -22.25 -2.64
C LEU A 130 27.72 -21.64 -3.26
N GLN A 131 26.64 -22.42 -3.34
CA GLN A 131 25.32 -21.91 -3.74
C GLN A 131 24.87 -20.75 -2.84
N TYR A 132 25.01 -20.91 -1.52
CA TYR A 132 24.73 -19.84 -0.56
C TYR A 132 25.70 -18.66 -0.71
N GLY A 133 26.99 -18.93 -0.88
CA GLY A 133 28.03 -17.91 -1.04
C GLY A 133 27.77 -16.98 -2.22
N VAL A 134 27.28 -17.50 -3.34
CA VAL A 134 26.87 -16.69 -4.50
C VAL A 134 25.73 -15.74 -4.12
N LEU A 135 24.68 -16.22 -3.45
CA LEU A 135 23.57 -15.38 -3.01
C LEU A 135 24.01 -14.28 -2.03
N LEU A 136 24.87 -14.63 -1.07
CA LEU A 136 25.42 -13.67 -0.12
C LEU A 136 26.28 -12.62 -0.82
N ALA A 137 27.11 -13.03 -1.80
CA ALA A 137 27.94 -12.12 -2.59
C ALA A 137 27.09 -11.11 -3.38
N TYR A 138 25.99 -11.54 -4.00
CA TYR A 138 25.06 -10.61 -4.65
C TYR A 138 24.44 -9.62 -3.66
N THR A 139 24.04 -10.11 -2.49
CA THR A 139 23.45 -9.26 -1.43
C THR A 139 24.45 -8.20 -0.96
N LEU A 140 25.70 -8.59 -0.75
CA LEU A 140 26.80 -7.68 -0.38
C LEU A 140 27.14 -6.71 -1.50
N GLY A 141 27.14 -7.17 -2.75
CA GLY A 141 27.36 -6.34 -3.93
C GLY A 141 26.31 -5.24 -4.07
N PHE A 142 25.02 -5.59 -3.98
CA PHE A 142 23.93 -4.61 -4.02
C PHE A 142 23.99 -3.61 -2.87
N TRP A 143 24.29 -4.08 -1.65
CA TRP A 143 24.47 -3.20 -0.50
C TRP A 143 25.65 -2.24 -0.69
N GLY A 144 26.82 -2.76 -1.07
CA GLY A 144 28.04 -1.97 -1.26
C GLY A 144 27.92 -0.95 -2.39
N LEU A 145 27.34 -1.36 -3.53
CA LEU A 145 27.04 -0.45 -4.64
C LEU A 145 25.96 0.57 -4.26
N GLY A 146 24.94 0.17 -3.51
CA GLY A 146 23.92 1.08 -2.97
C GLY A 146 24.54 2.14 -2.08
N PHE A 147 25.44 1.75 -1.19
CA PHE A 147 26.18 2.65 -0.32
C PHE A 147 27.11 3.60 -1.11
N TRP A 148 27.84 3.08 -2.10
CA TRP A 148 28.74 3.87 -2.93
C TRP A 148 28.00 4.88 -3.81
N THR A 149 26.96 4.45 -4.52
CA THR A 149 26.10 5.33 -5.33
C THR A 149 25.36 6.35 -4.49
N GLY A 150 25.04 6.01 -3.24
CA GLY A 150 24.43 6.92 -2.27
C GLY A 150 25.29 8.13 -1.93
N LYS A 151 26.62 8.05 -2.09
CA LYS A 151 27.52 9.21 -1.92
C LYS A 151 27.44 10.22 -3.07
N GLN A 152 26.87 9.84 -4.21
CA GLN A 152 26.80 10.69 -5.40
C GLN A 152 25.44 11.41 -5.47
N ALA A 153 25.47 12.74 -5.64
CA ALA A 153 24.24 13.56 -5.65
C ALA A 153 23.26 13.20 -6.77
N ASN A 154 23.78 12.78 -7.93
CA ASN A 154 22.99 12.52 -9.15
C ASN A 154 22.42 11.09 -9.23
N LEU A 155 22.81 10.17 -8.33
CA LEU A 155 22.42 8.75 -8.37
C LEU A 155 21.56 8.31 -7.17
N ARG A 156 20.90 9.26 -6.51
CA ARG A 156 20.07 8.98 -5.31
C ARG A 156 18.95 7.99 -5.57
N LEU A 157 18.31 8.04 -6.75
CA LEU A 157 17.24 7.11 -7.12
C LEU A 157 17.78 5.68 -7.25
N THR A 158 18.93 5.52 -7.92
CA THR A 158 19.61 4.23 -8.09
C THR A 158 20.05 3.66 -6.76
N SER A 159 20.63 4.48 -5.87
CA SER A 159 20.98 4.08 -4.52
C SER A 159 19.76 3.59 -3.74
N GLY A 160 18.63 4.31 -3.81
CA GLY A 160 17.38 3.89 -3.17
C GLY A 160 16.89 2.53 -3.68
N ALA A 161 16.91 2.31 -4.99
CA ALA A 161 16.53 1.02 -5.59
C ALA A 161 17.43 -0.12 -5.12
N LEU A 162 18.76 0.08 -5.11
CA LEU A 162 19.74 -0.90 -4.63
C LEU A 162 19.52 -1.26 -3.15
N HIS A 163 19.22 -0.29 -2.30
CA HIS A 163 18.91 -0.54 -0.89
C HIS A 163 17.58 -1.30 -0.71
N ILE A 164 16.57 -1.01 -1.53
CA ILE A 164 15.30 -1.78 -1.53
C ILE A 164 15.56 -3.23 -1.94
N VAL A 165 16.30 -3.46 -3.03
CA VAL A 165 16.68 -4.81 -3.47
C VAL A 165 17.43 -5.55 -2.38
N THR A 166 18.38 -4.88 -1.71
CA THR A 166 19.12 -5.45 -0.57
C THR A 166 18.15 -5.89 0.55
N MET A 167 17.18 -5.05 0.92
CA MET A 167 16.16 -5.37 1.93
C MET A 167 15.27 -6.55 1.54
N LEU A 168 14.95 -6.70 0.26
CA LEU A 168 14.16 -7.83 -0.25
C LEU A 168 14.97 -9.13 -0.27
N LEU A 169 16.29 -9.06 -0.50
CA LEU A 169 17.17 -10.23 -0.50
C LEU A 169 17.47 -10.75 0.91
N ILE A 170 17.40 -9.90 1.95
CA ILE A 170 17.73 -10.32 3.32
C ILE A 170 16.85 -11.50 3.79
N PRO A 171 15.50 -11.45 3.77
CA PRO A 171 14.68 -12.62 4.13
C PRO A 171 14.97 -13.86 3.29
N ILE A 172 15.26 -13.68 1.99
CA ILE A 172 15.62 -14.79 1.08
C ILE A 172 16.93 -15.45 1.52
N ASN A 173 17.93 -14.68 1.98
CA ASN A 173 19.18 -15.24 2.48
C ASN A 173 18.94 -16.13 3.72
N PHE A 174 18.11 -15.69 4.66
CA PHE A 174 17.78 -16.50 5.84
C PHE A 174 17.02 -17.77 5.46
N TRP A 175 16.13 -17.69 4.47
CA TRP A 175 15.47 -18.87 3.90
C TRP A 175 16.48 -19.83 3.23
N ALA A 176 17.42 -19.31 2.45
CA ALA A 176 18.44 -20.11 1.78
C ALA A 176 19.33 -20.86 2.77
N MET A 177 19.74 -20.22 3.88
CA MET A 177 20.53 -20.88 4.94
C MET A 177 19.87 -22.15 5.47
N ASP A 178 18.56 -22.10 5.70
CA ASP A 178 17.79 -23.25 6.20
C ASP A 178 17.54 -24.31 5.11
N SER A 179 17.19 -23.88 3.89
CA SER A 179 16.88 -24.77 2.76
C SER A 179 18.09 -25.56 2.29
N PHE A 180 19.25 -24.92 2.20
CA PHE A 180 20.52 -25.59 1.86
C PHE A 180 21.05 -26.49 2.98
N GLY A 181 20.36 -26.53 4.14
CA GLY A 181 20.73 -27.42 5.24
C GLY A 181 22.07 -27.10 5.85
N LEU A 182 22.53 -25.84 5.78
CA LEU A 182 23.84 -25.42 6.29
C LEU A 182 24.03 -25.70 7.79
N TRP A 183 22.93 -25.85 8.53
CA TRP A 183 22.94 -26.24 9.95
C TRP A 183 23.45 -27.65 10.25
N GLN A 184 23.49 -28.54 9.25
CA GLN A 184 23.84 -29.95 9.48
C GLN A 184 25.33 -30.17 9.70
N ASN A 185 26.18 -29.28 9.17
CA ASN A 185 27.64 -29.39 9.29
C ASN A 185 28.18 -28.31 10.25
N PRO A 186 29.06 -28.65 11.22
CA PRO A 186 29.58 -27.69 12.19
C PRO A 186 30.38 -26.56 11.54
N ILE A 187 31.09 -26.84 10.45
CA ILE A 187 31.84 -25.82 9.68
C ILE A 187 30.88 -24.83 9.02
N ASN A 188 29.77 -25.32 8.47
CA ASN A 188 28.76 -24.49 7.81
C ASN A 188 27.99 -23.63 8.83
N LEU A 189 27.92 -24.07 10.10
CA LEU A 189 27.33 -23.30 11.19
C LEU A 189 28.12 -22.01 11.48
N ILE A 190 29.45 -22.06 11.34
CA ILE A 190 30.30 -20.86 11.43
C ILE A 190 29.93 -19.88 10.30
N LEU A 191 29.81 -20.38 9.07
CA LEU A 191 29.40 -19.56 7.93
C LEU A 191 28.02 -18.91 8.14
N VAL A 192 27.03 -19.69 8.58
CA VAL A 192 25.69 -19.17 8.88
C VAL A 192 25.74 -18.11 9.98
N SER A 193 26.54 -18.32 11.03
CA SER A 193 26.69 -17.36 12.12
C SER A 193 27.29 -16.04 11.62
N ILE A 194 28.39 -16.11 10.88
CA ILE A 194 29.04 -14.93 10.28
C ILE A 194 28.06 -14.21 9.35
N ALA A 195 27.41 -14.94 8.44
CA ALA A 195 26.49 -14.37 7.49
C ALA A 195 25.26 -13.73 8.15
N SER A 196 24.76 -14.29 9.25
CA SER A 196 23.65 -13.73 10.02
C SER A 196 24.01 -12.42 10.71
N ILE A 197 25.22 -12.35 11.28
CA ILE A 197 25.77 -11.12 11.87
C ILE A 197 25.91 -10.06 10.78
N ILE A 198 26.44 -10.43 9.61
CA ILE A 198 26.59 -9.53 8.46
C ILE A 198 25.23 -9.02 7.99
N LEU A 199 24.24 -9.89 7.75
CA LEU A 199 22.90 -9.50 7.28
C LEU A 199 22.17 -8.61 8.29
N THR A 200 22.30 -8.93 9.58
CA THR A 200 21.74 -8.09 10.66
C THR A 200 22.42 -6.72 10.69
N GLY A 201 23.75 -6.68 10.60
CA GLY A 201 24.53 -5.45 10.54
C GLY A 201 24.14 -4.60 9.33
N ILE A 202 24.01 -5.20 8.14
CA ILE A 202 23.55 -4.53 6.92
C ILE A 202 22.15 -3.96 7.13
N THR A 203 21.21 -4.75 7.67
CA THR A 203 19.84 -4.29 7.93
C THR A 203 19.84 -3.05 8.84
N ILE A 204 20.62 -3.09 9.93
CA ILE A 204 20.75 -1.96 10.87
C ILE A 204 21.40 -0.74 10.18
N LEU A 205 22.46 -0.94 9.40
CA LEU A 205 23.16 0.13 8.70
C LEU A 205 22.26 0.80 7.66
N VAL A 206 21.53 0.03 6.85
CA VAL A 206 20.58 0.57 5.87
C VAL A 206 19.45 1.35 6.56
N PHE A 207 18.94 0.87 7.70
CA PHE A 207 17.95 1.60 8.50
C PHE A 207 18.51 2.91 9.08
N LYS A 208 19.73 2.88 9.61
CA LYS A 208 20.42 4.04 10.20
C LYS A 208 20.83 5.07 9.14
N GLN A 209 21.18 4.61 7.94
CA GLN A 209 21.73 5.44 6.87
C GLN A 209 20.68 6.15 6.01
N SER A 210 19.40 6.10 6.41
CA SER A 210 18.36 7.02 5.94
C SER A 210 18.70 8.52 6.15
N ILE A 211 19.80 8.84 6.84
CA ILE A 211 20.40 10.16 7.01
C ILE A 211 20.66 10.90 5.66
N PHE A 212 20.89 10.20 4.54
CA PHE A 212 21.18 10.87 3.24
C PHE A 212 19.92 11.18 2.40
N THR A 213 18.78 10.59 2.75
CA THR A 213 17.45 10.88 2.18
C THR A 213 16.58 11.46 3.28
N ARG A 214 16.48 12.80 3.34
CA ARG A 214 15.83 13.61 4.40
C ARG A 214 14.34 13.32 4.66
N SER A 215 13.77 12.24 4.14
CA SER A 215 12.33 11.96 4.11
C SER A 215 11.90 10.59 4.67
N ILE A 216 12.81 9.71 5.11
CA ILE A 216 12.45 8.35 5.56
C ILE A 216 12.81 8.14 7.04
N GLN A 217 11.91 8.52 7.93
CA GLN A 217 12.06 8.26 9.37
C GLN A 217 11.60 6.82 9.69
N PHE A 218 12.55 5.91 9.83
CA PHE A 218 12.26 4.52 10.21
C PHE A 218 12.05 4.39 11.73
N SER A 219 11.06 3.60 12.14
CA SER A 219 10.82 3.30 13.55
C SER A 219 11.69 2.11 14.01
N LYS A 220 12.21 2.14 15.24
CA LYS A 220 12.96 1.01 15.84
C LYS A 220 12.17 -0.30 15.79
N LEU A 221 10.85 -0.20 15.96
CA LEU A 221 9.94 -1.35 15.91
C LEU A 221 9.85 -1.96 14.50
N SER A 222 10.00 -1.18 13.43
CA SER A 222 9.94 -1.69 12.06
C SER A 222 11.19 -2.52 11.74
N LEU A 223 12.34 -2.12 12.29
CA LEU A 223 13.58 -2.89 12.21
C LEU A 223 13.44 -4.24 12.92
N ILE A 224 12.90 -4.22 14.15
CA ILE A 224 12.64 -5.46 14.90
C ILE A 224 11.71 -6.39 14.10
N ASN A 225 10.69 -5.84 13.44
CA ASN A 225 9.76 -6.65 12.65
C ASN A 225 10.43 -7.31 11.45
N ILE A 226 11.18 -6.56 10.64
CA ILE A 226 11.87 -7.10 9.46
C ILE A 226 12.90 -8.16 9.86
N LEU A 227 13.67 -7.88 10.91
CA LEU A 227 14.67 -8.82 11.40
C LEU A 227 14.00 -10.07 11.97
N GLY A 228 12.94 -9.91 12.77
CA GLY A 228 12.14 -11.00 13.29
C GLY A 228 11.56 -11.90 12.19
N LEU A 229 10.96 -11.30 11.15
CA LEU A 229 10.46 -12.02 9.97
C LEU A 229 11.57 -12.79 9.25
N SER A 230 12.78 -12.22 9.18
CA SER A 230 13.94 -12.85 8.55
C SER A 230 14.42 -14.07 9.35
N TYR A 231 14.59 -13.94 10.67
CA TYR A 231 15.01 -15.06 11.54
C TYR A 231 13.99 -16.19 11.60
N LEU A 232 12.71 -15.88 11.38
CA LEU A 232 11.64 -16.86 11.41
C LEU A 232 11.71 -17.91 10.30
N HIS A 233 12.61 -17.73 9.33
CA HIS A 233 12.94 -18.71 8.31
C HIS A 233 13.82 -19.87 8.80
N TRP A 234 14.33 -19.83 10.03
CA TRP A 234 15.14 -20.93 10.56
C TRP A 234 14.31 -21.97 11.30
N GLY A 235 14.75 -23.22 11.32
CA GLY A 235 14.13 -24.28 12.12
C GLY A 235 12.91 -24.92 11.46
N TRP A 236 12.73 -24.73 10.16
CA TRP A 236 11.58 -25.26 9.43
C TRP A 236 11.62 -26.77 9.22
N LYS A 237 12.76 -27.40 9.48
CA LYS A 237 12.90 -28.86 9.51
C LYS A 237 12.23 -29.51 10.73
N PHE A 238 11.91 -28.73 11.79
CA PHE A 238 11.19 -29.26 12.96
C PHE A 238 9.70 -29.43 12.65
N VAL A 239 9.14 -30.58 13.03
CA VAL A 239 7.72 -30.90 12.83
C VAL A 239 6.85 -29.87 13.55
N GLY A 240 5.89 -29.29 12.84
CA GLY A 240 4.96 -28.29 13.37
C GLY A 240 5.50 -26.85 13.47
N PHE A 241 6.83 -26.66 13.37
CA PHE A 241 7.43 -25.31 13.41
C PHE A 241 6.98 -24.38 12.28
N PRO A 242 6.83 -24.83 11.01
CA PRO A 242 6.36 -23.97 9.91
C PRO A 242 5.02 -23.28 10.20
N LEU A 243 4.09 -23.96 10.87
CA LEU A 243 2.81 -23.40 11.26
C LEU A 243 2.98 -22.29 12.31
N ILE A 244 3.76 -22.58 13.35
CA ILE A 244 4.06 -21.64 14.43
C ILE A 244 4.77 -20.39 13.88
N ALA A 245 5.73 -20.59 12.98
CA ALA A 245 6.44 -19.52 12.30
C ALA A 245 5.46 -18.59 11.55
N VAL A 246 4.56 -19.12 10.73
CA VAL A 246 3.60 -18.26 10.02
C VAL A 246 2.73 -17.46 11.00
N TYR A 247 2.15 -18.09 12.01
CA TYR A 247 1.30 -17.38 12.97
C TYR A 247 2.08 -16.33 13.77
N LEU A 248 3.32 -16.63 14.17
CA LEU A 248 4.17 -15.66 14.88
C LEU A 248 4.53 -14.47 13.98
N ALA A 249 4.83 -14.70 12.69
CA ALA A 249 5.06 -13.64 11.71
C ALA A 249 3.83 -12.74 11.56
N VAL A 250 2.65 -13.33 11.37
CA VAL A 250 1.41 -12.59 11.11
C VAL A 250 0.99 -11.78 12.33
N ILE A 251 0.92 -12.42 13.50
CA ILE A 251 0.49 -11.79 14.75
C ILE A 251 1.51 -10.75 15.18
N GLY A 252 2.81 -11.09 15.14
CA GLY A 252 3.89 -10.18 15.49
C GLY A 252 3.89 -8.93 14.60
N THR A 253 3.79 -9.11 13.27
CA THR A 253 3.70 -7.99 12.32
C THR A 253 2.48 -7.13 12.62
N THR A 254 1.33 -7.75 12.83
CA THR A 254 0.08 -7.03 13.10
C THR A 254 0.17 -6.19 14.38
N ILE A 255 0.62 -6.76 15.48
CA ILE A 255 0.78 -6.06 16.77
C ILE A 255 1.77 -4.90 16.62
N ILE A 256 2.93 -5.17 16.03
CA ILE A 256 3.98 -4.17 15.85
C ILE A 256 3.48 -3.01 14.97
N THR A 257 2.83 -3.30 13.85
CA THR A 257 2.29 -2.28 12.94
C THR A 257 1.17 -1.46 13.60
N VAL A 258 0.26 -2.09 14.34
CA VAL A 258 -0.81 -1.38 15.08
C VAL A 258 -0.22 -0.46 16.14
N PHE A 259 0.75 -0.95 16.91
CA PHE A 259 1.39 -0.16 17.96
C PHE A 259 2.16 1.03 17.38
N GLN A 260 2.93 0.83 16.30
CA GLN A 260 3.63 1.90 15.59
C GLN A 260 2.70 3.01 15.10
N ILE A 261 1.56 2.64 14.52
CA ILE A 261 0.60 3.63 14.01
C ILE A 261 -0.01 4.43 15.16
N ARG A 262 -0.34 3.75 16.27
CA ARG A 262 -0.94 4.41 17.43
C ARG A 262 0.02 5.38 18.11
N THR A 263 1.27 4.97 18.33
CA THR A 263 2.27 5.85 18.97
C THR A 263 2.61 7.04 18.07
N ARG A 264 2.77 6.81 16.76
CA ARG A 264 3.06 7.89 15.82
C ARG A 264 1.93 8.91 15.71
N GLN A 265 0.67 8.44 15.72
CA GLN A 265 -0.49 9.34 15.66
C GLN A 265 -0.52 10.30 16.87
N GLN A 266 -0.17 9.82 18.06
CA GLN A 266 -0.06 10.65 19.26
C GLN A 266 1.07 11.69 19.15
N GLU A 267 2.19 11.33 18.53
CA GLU A 267 3.30 12.28 18.33
C GLU A 267 2.97 13.37 17.31
N VAL A 268 2.29 13.01 16.22
CA VAL A 268 1.87 13.97 15.18
C VAL A 268 0.87 14.98 15.75
N GLU A 269 -0.10 14.50 16.54
CA GLU A 269 -1.08 15.36 17.20
C GLU A 269 -0.44 16.32 18.22
N LYS A 270 0.60 15.86 18.93
CA LYS A 270 1.33 16.70 19.91
C LYS A 270 2.28 17.70 19.27
N LYS A 271 2.93 17.36 18.13
CA LYS A 271 4.00 18.18 17.54
C LYS A 271 3.59 19.00 16.31
N GLY A 272 2.38 18.83 15.79
CA GLY A 272 1.89 19.60 14.64
C GLY A 272 2.68 19.43 13.34
N LEU A 273 3.52 18.38 13.23
CA LEU A 273 4.37 18.12 12.08
C LEU A 273 3.55 17.53 10.91
N SER A 274 3.65 18.16 9.74
CA SER A 274 3.04 17.67 8.49
C SER A 274 3.74 16.38 8.02
N GLU A 275 2.95 15.32 7.80
CA GLU A 275 3.43 13.99 7.42
C GLU A 275 3.99 13.96 5.99
N THR A 276 5.24 13.51 5.82
CA THR A 276 5.74 13.02 4.53
C THR A 276 5.38 11.54 4.38
N ASN A 277 4.36 11.26 3.55
CA ASN A 277 3.79 9.91 3.35
C ASN A 277 4.72 8.91 2.63
N TRP A 278 5.76 9.39 1.95
CA TRP A 278 6.58 8.56 1.05
C TRP A 278 7.43 7.51 1.76
N GLY A 279 8.08 7.84 2.89
CA GLY A 279 8.90 6.88 3.65
C GLY A 279 8.11 5.76 4.34
N LYS A 280 6.82 6.00 4.59
CA LYS A 280 5.90 5.05 5.25
C LYS A 280 5.56 3.85 4.35
N ASN A 281 5.38 4.09 3.06
CA ASN A 281 4.96 3.05 2.12
C ASN A 281 6.07 2.03 1.88
N ILE A 282 7.33 2.46 1.74
CA ILE A 282 8.44 1.55 1.44
C ILE A 282 8.65 0.53 2.58
N THR A 283 8.66 1.00 3.83
CA THR A 283 8.83 0.11 4.99
C THR A 283 7.68 -0.89 5.10
N ALA A 284 6.44 -0.43 4.90
CA ALA A 284 5.28 -1.29 4.90
C ALA A 284 5.34 -2.33 3.77
N THR A 285 5.76 -1.93 2.56
CA THR A 285 5.94 -2.85 1.43
C THR A 285 6.98 -3.92 1.73
N VAL A 286 8.12 -3.59 2.33
CA VAL A 286 9.16 -4.56 2.72
C VAL A 286 8.63 -5.55 3.77
N ILE A 287 7.89 -5.07 4.77
CA ILE A 287 7.28 -5.93 5.80
C ILE A 287 6.23 -6.86 5.19
N ILE A 288 5.36 -6.35 4.32
CA ILE A 288 4.35 -7.15 3.59
C ILE A 288 5.04 -8.20 2.74
N TYR A 289 6.10 -7.82 2.01
CA TYR A 289 6.88 -8.74 1.19
C TYR A 289 7.52 -9.85 2.04
N ALA A 290 8.23 -9.50 3.12
CA ALA A 290 8.88 -10.48 3.99
C ALA A 290 7.86 -11.44 4.62
N SER A 291 6.72 -10.91 5.06
CA SER A 291 5.56 -11.68 5.53
C SER A 291 5.01 -12.64 4.46
N MET A 292 4.88 -12.17 3.22
CA MET A 292 4.42 -12.97 2.09
C MET A 292 5.41 -14.09 1.76
N VAL A 293 6.72 -13.85 1.84
CA VAL A 293 7.75 -14.89 1.66
C VAL A 293 7.62 -15.99 2.70
N VAL A 294 7.39 -15.65 3.97
CA VAL A 294 7.12 -16.63 5.05
C VAL A 294 5.88 -17.47 4.73
N LEU A 295 4.79 -16.83 4.31
CA LEU A 295 3.54 -17.53 3.96
C LEU A 295 3.70 -18.45 2.74
N LEU A 296 4.31 -17.95 1.66
CA LEU A 296 4.56 -18.74 0.44
C LEU A 296 5.43 -19.95 0.74
N ARG A 297 6.44 -19.78 1.59
CA ARG A 297 7.30 -20.88 2.02
C ARG A 297 6.52 -21.95 2.80
N ALA A 298 5.56 -21.57 3.64
CA ALA A 298 4.71 -22.54 4.35
C ALA A 298 3.87 -23.38 3.41
N ILE A 299 3.28 -22.75 2.41
CA ILE A 299 2.40 -23.41 1.43
C ILE A 299 3.22 -24.30 0.48
N PHE A 300 4.23 -23.74 -0.18
CA PHE A 300 4.95 -24.43 -1.25
C PHE A 300 6.20 -25.17 -0.78
N GLY A 301 6.91 -24.64 0.21
CA GLY A 301 8.17 -25.22 0.69
C GLY A 301 7.99 -26.31 1.73
N ALA A 302 7.11 -26.08 2.72
CA ALA A 302 6.85 -27.03 3.81
C ALA A 302 5.59 -27.89 3.60
N GLY A 303 4.77 -27.60 2.58
CA GLY A 303 3.55 -28.35 2.28
C GLY A 303 2.50 -28.26 3.39
N VAL A 304 2.47 -27.16 4.16
CA VAL A 304 1.49 -26.99 5.24
C VAL A 304 0.10 -26.87 4.64
N ASN A 305 -0.85 -27.66 5.18
CA ASN A 305 -2.23 -27.62 4.71
C ASN A 305 -2.81 -26.19 4.81
N VAL A 306 -3.29 -25.68 3.68
CA VAL A 306 -3.85 -24.33 3.54
C VAL A 306 -5.02 -24.11 4.51
N ALA A 307 -5.77 -25.16 4.84
CA ALA A 307 -6.83 -25.15 5.85
C ALA A 307 -6.36 -24.69 7.24
N ASN A 308 -5.09 -24.94 7.60
CA ASN A 308 -4.53 -24.54 8.88
C ASN A 308 -3.95 -23.11 8.84
N LEU A 309 -3.76 -22.56 7.64
CA LEU A 309 -3.21 -21.22 7.41
C LEU A 309 -4.29 -20.16 7.12
N GLY A 310 -5.56 -20.56 6.97
CA GLY A 310 -6.62 -19.63 6.55
C GLY A 310 -6.79 -18.44 7.51
N LEU A 311 -6.67 -18.64 8.82
CA LEU A 311 -6.70 -17.51 9.77
C LEU A 311 -5.50 -16.57 9.59
N ALA A 312 -4.30 -17.10 9.35
CA ALA A 312 -3.12 -16.27 9.06
C ALA A 312 -3.30 -15.44 7.78
N ILE A 313 -3.84 -16.05 6.71
CA ILE A 313 -4.19 -15.37 5.46
C ILE A 313 -5.25 -14.28 5.74
N GLY A 314 -6.26 -14.60 6.54
CA GLY A 314 -7.33 -13.67 6.93
C GLY A 314 -6.82 -12.47 7.72
N ILE A 315 -5.93 -12.66 8.69
CA ILE A 315 -5.32 -11.57 9.47
C ILE A 315 -4.46 -10.68 8.57
N TYR A 316 -3.68 -11.24 7.63
CA TYR A 316 -2.95 -10.43 6.66
C TYR A 316 -3.88 -9.62 5.75
N GLY A 317 -4.94 -10.23 5.23
CA GLY A 317 -5.95 -9.54 4.44
C GLY A 317 -6.60 -8.39 5.20
N TRP A 318 -6.98 -8.65 6.45
CA TRP A 318 -7.50 -7.65 7.37
C TRP A 318 -6.51 -6.51 7.64
N LEU A 319 -5.23 -6.81 7.89
CA LEU A 319 -4.21 -5.81 8.16
C LEU A 319 -4.02 -4.88 6.96
N ILE A 320 -3.91 -5.42 5.74
CA ILE A 320 -3.78 -4.63 4.51
C ILE A 320 -5.01 -3.74 4.31
N ALA A 321 -6.21 -4.33 4.46
CA ALA A 321 -7.45 -3.60 4.35
C ALA A 321 -7.58 -2.47 5.38
N TRP A 322 -7.19 -2.72 6.63
CA TRP A 322 -7.19 -1.72 7.69
C TRP A 322 -6.23 -0.57 7.42
N LEU A 323 -5.01 -0.88 6.97
CA LEU A 323 -4.02 0.14 6.60
C LEU A 323 -4.54 1.05 5.49
N ALA A 324 -5.17 0.46 4.46
CA ALA A 324 -5.74 1.19 3.35
C ALA A 324 -6.93 2.08 3.78
N GLN A 325 -7.83 1.58 4.63
CA GLN A 325 -8.95 2.38 5.18
C GLN A 325 -8.45 3.57 6.01
N ARG A 326 -7.42 3.36 6.83
CA ARG A 326 -6.84 4.44 7.64
C ARG A 326 -6.21 5.55 6.81
N GLU A 327 -5.57 5.20 5.71
CA GLU A 327 -4.96 6.18 4.81
C GLU A 327 -6.04 7.08 4.19
N GLU A 328 -7.16 6.50 3.77
CA GLU A 328 -8.29 7.25 3.22
C GLU A 328 -8.96 8.14 4.26
N ASP A 329 -9.15 7.65 5.48
CA ASP A 329 -9.67 8.45 6.58
C ASP A 329 -8.79 9.65 6.89
N GLY A 330 -7.47 9.46 6.90
CA GLY A 330 -6.51 10.55 7.04
C GLY A 330 -6.65 11.60 5.95
N ARG A 331 -6.73 11.17 4.68
CA ARG A 331 -6.89 12.08 3.54
C ARG A 331 -8.20 12.86 3.59
N ARG A 332 -9.32 12.21 3.92
CA ARG A 332 -10.63 12.88 4.05
C ARG A 332 -10.64 13.90 5.17
N ARG A 333 -10.02 13.59 6.32
CA ARG A 333 -9.86 14.55 7.43
C ARG A 333 -9.01 15.75 7.01
N GLN A 334 -7.94 15.52 6.26
CA GLN A 334 -7.07 16.59 5.78
C GLN A 334 -7.78 17.48 4.76
N GLN A 335 -8.50 16.89 3.79
CA GLN A 335 -9.34 17.63 2.84
C GLN A 335 -10.41 18.47 3.56
N ARG A 336 -11.06 17.92 4.60
CA ARG A 336 -12.05 18.67 5.39
C ARG A 336 -11.42 19.84 6.14
N LYS A 337 -10.20 19.69 6.67
CA LYS A 337 -9.46 20.79 7.30
C LYS A 337 -9.11 21.89 6.28
N ILE A 338 -8.61 21.51 5.10
CA ILE A 338 -8.28 22.47 4.03
C ILE A 338 -9.53 23.22 3.56
N ALA A 339 -10.65 22.52 3.37
CA ALA A 339 -11.92 23.13 2.97
C ALA A 339 -12.45 24.14 3.99
N VAL A 340 -12.23 23.91 5.29
CA VAL A 340 -12.60 24.84 6.37
C VAL A 340 -11.63 26.02 6.46
N SER A 341 -10.33 25.80 6.24
CA SER A 341 -9.30 26.84 6.36
C SER A 341 -9.12 27.71 5.11
N SER A 342 -9.53 27.26 3.93
CA SER A 342 -9.36 27.99 2.67
C SER A 342 -10.42 27.60 1.63
N PRO A 343 -11.61 28.23 1.66
CA PRO A 343 -12.74 27.88 0.79
C PRO A 343 -12.54 28.20 -0.71
N HIS A 344 -11.47 28.90 -1.09
CA HIS A 344 -11.25 29.39 -2.46
C HIS A 344 -10.20 28.60 -3.27
N LEU A 345 -9.55 27.59 -2.69
CA LEU A 345 -8.58 26.76 -3.42
C LEU A 345 -9.30 25.54 -4.02
N PRO A 346 -9.17 25.28 -5.34
CA PRO A 346 -9.75 24.10 -5.94
C PRO A 346 -9.14 22.85 -5.29
N ILE A 347 -10.02 21.95 -4.83
CA ILE A 347 -9.67 20.65 -4.28
C ILE A 347 -8.97 19.86 -5.39
N SER A 348 -7.63 19.90 -5.44
CA SER A 348 -6.87 19.07 -6.37
C SER A 348 -7.13 17.61 -6.04
N ALA A 349 -7.84 16.93 -6.95
CA ALA A 349 -7.99 15.49 -6.95
C ALA A 349 -6.58 14.87 -7.03
N SER A 350 -6.12 14.31 -5.91
CA SER A 350 -4.88 13.54 -5.90
C SER A 350 -5.06 12.30 -6.77
N PRO A 351 -4.05 11.86 -7.53
CA PRO A 351 -4.22 10.79 -8.51
C PRO A 351 -4.62 9.48 -7.81
N HIS A 352 -5.76 8.93 -8.23
CA HIS A 352 -6.47 7.78 -7.66
C HIS A 352 -5.81 6.41 -7.88
N LEU A 353 -4.57 6.32 -8.37
CA LEU A 353 -4.13 5.12 -9.08
C LEU A 353 -3.78 3.88 -8.22
N PHE A 354 -3.60 3.96 -6.89
CA PHE A 354 -3.02 2.81 -6.13
C PHE A 354 -3.73 2.38 -4.83
N ILE A 355 -4.88 2.97 -4.46
CA ILE A 355 -5.51 2.69 -3.14
C ILE A 355 -6.68 1.71 -3.25
N PHE A 356 -7.47 1.81 -4.33
CA PHE A 356 -8.50 0.83 -4.65
C PHE A 356 -7.96 -0.63 -4.73
N PRO A 357 -6.79 -0.92 -5.34
CA PRO A 357 -6.31 -2.29 -5.38
C PRO A 357 -5.97 -2.84 -3.98
N SER A 358 -5.46 -2.05 -3.04
CA SER A 358 -5.03 -2.60 -1.74
C SER A 358 -6.20 -3.03 -0.86
N GLN A 359 -7.31 -2.28 -0.85
CA GLN A 359 -8.53 -2.70 -0.15
C GLN A 359 -9.13 -3.96 -0.78
N ALA A 360 -9.16 -4.03 -2.12
CA ALA A 360 -9.63 -5.20 -2.84
C ALA A 360 -8.75 -6.43 -2.54
N ILE A 361 -7.42 -6.27 -2.56
CA ILE A 361 -6.46 -7.32 -2.19
C ILE A 361 -6.74 -7.80 -0.77
N GLY A 362 -6.89 -6.88 0.20
CA GLY A 362 -7.21 -7.25 1.59
C GLY A 362 -8.52 -8.02 1.72
N GLY A 363 -9.57 -7.61 0.99
CA GLY A 363 -10.85 -8.31 0.93
C GLY A 363 -10.75 -9.69 0.27
N ILE A 364 -9.98 -9.83 -0.81
CA ILE A 364 -9.73 -11.10 -1.49
C ILE A 364 -9.00 -12.07 -0.55
N LEU A 365 -7.97 -11.60 0.17
CA LEU A 365 -7.25 -12.43 1.14
C LEU A 365 -8.16 -12.88 2.28
N LEU A 366 -9.04 -12.00 2.80
CA LEU A 366 -10.04 -12.38 3.80
C LEU A 366 -10.96 -13.49 3.27
N PHE A 367 -11.46 -13.35 2.04
CA PHE A 367 -12.29 -14.37 1.41
C PHE A 367 -11.54 -15.69 1.19
N LEU A 368 -10.30 -15.65 0.71
CA LEU A 368 -9.47 -16.85 0.50
C LEU A 368 -9.17 -17.56 1.83
N GLY A 369 -8.86 -16.82 2.89
CA GLY A 369 -8.64 -17.37 4.22
C GLY A 369 -9.90 -18.05 4.77
N TRP A 370 -11.06 -17.42 4.59
CA TRP A 370 -12.36 -17.99 4.95
C TRP A 370 -12.66 -19.25 4.13
N TYR A 371 -12.50 -19.19 2.81
CA TYR A 371 -12.75 -20.31 1.91
C TYR A 371 -11.89 -21.53 2.25
N ALA A 372 -10.62 -21.31 2.60
CA ALA A 372 -9.72 -22.39 3.01
C ALA A 372 -10.13 -23.07 4.34
N THR A 373 -10.83 -22.36 5.23
CA THR A 373 -11.12 -22.82 6.60
C THR A 373 -12.57 -23.23 6.82
N VAL A 374 -13.51 -22.79 5.97
CA VAL A 374 -14.95 -22.95 6.18
C VAL A 374 -15.36 -24.41 6.36
N GLU A 375 -14.72 -25.34 5.66
CA GLU A 375 -15.04 -26.77 5.75
C GLU A 375 -14.24 -27.49 6.84
N SER A 376 -12.98 -27.13 7.06
CA SER A 376 -12.05 -27.89 7.90
C SER A 376 -12.02 -27.41 9.36
N ASN A 377 -12.06 -26.10 9.57
CA ASN A 377 -11.78 -25.47 10.85
C ASN A 377 -12.83 -24.37 11.13
N PRO A 378 -14.03 -24.72 11.66
CA PRO A 378 -15.12 -23.76 11.84
C PRO A 378 -14.74 -22.60 12.77
N LEU A 379 -13.88 -22.85 13.77
CA LEU A 379 -13.40 -21.81 14.68
C LEU A 379 -12.56 -20.74 13.94
N GLN A 380 -11.68 -21.16 13.03
CA GLN A 380 -10.90 -20.21 12.23
C GLN A 380 -11.81 -19.43 11.28
N ALA A 381 -12.78 -20.11 10.65
CA ALA A 381 -13.74 -19.47 9.77
C ALA A 381 -14.58 -18.40 10.49
N ILE A 382 -15.02 -18.65 11.74
CA ILE A 382 -15.73 -17.66 12.57
C ILE A 382 -14.84 -16.45 12.87
N ALA A 383 -13.58 -16.69 13.25
CA ALA A 383 -12.64 -15.60 13.53
C ALA A 383 -12.42 -14.72 12.28
N ILE A 384 -12.29 -15.32 11.10
CA ILE A 384 -12.16 -14.60 9.82
C ILE A 384 -13.45 -13.86 9.47
N SER A 385 -14.62 -14.47 9.67
CA SER A 385 -15.91 -13.80 9.48
C SER A 385 -16.06 -12.60 10.42
N GLY A 386 -15.56 -12.68 11.66
CA GLY A 386 -15.48 -11.55 12.59
C GLY A 386 -14.61 -10.40 12.06
N LEU A 387 -13.43 -10.71 11.52
CA LEU A 387 -12.56 -9.73 10.85
C LEU A 387 -13.24 -9.13 9.60
N GLY A 388 -13.97 -9.96 8.83
CA GLY A 388 -14.76 -9.54 7.67
C GLY A 388 -15.90 -8.60 8.03
N LEU A 389 -16.67 -8.90 9.09
CA LEU A 389 -17.74 -8.04 9.60
C LEU A 389 -17.19 -6.69 10.03
N TRP A 390 -16.05 -6.67 10.73
CA TRP A 390 -15.39 -5.43 11.09
C TRP A 390 -14.93 -4.63 9.85
N PHE A 391 -14.37 -5.32 8.85
CA PHE A 391 -13.92 -4.70 7.60
C PHE A 391 -15.09 -4.02 6.86
N PHE A 392 -16.21 -4.71 6.68
CA PHE A 392 -17.39 -4.16 6.03
C PHE A 392 -18.06 -3.08 6.89
N HIS A 393 -18.08 -3.22 8.21
CA HIS A 393 -18.60 -2.18 9.11
C HIS A 393 -17.88 -0.84 8.93
N ASN A 394 -16.54 -0.87 8.87
CA ASN A 394 -15.75 0.33 8.60
C ASN A 394 -16.04 0.90 7.20
N ARG A 395 -16.04 0.06 6.15
CA ARG A 395 -16.35 0.53 4.79
C ARG A 395 -17.74 1.14 4.69
N LEU A 396 -18.71 0.58 5.40
CA LEU A 396 -20.08 1.09 5.44
C LEU A 396 -20.13 2.51 6.07
N HIS A 397 -19.30 2.76 7.08
CA HIS A 397 -19.14 4.08 7.66
C HIS A 397 -18.51 5.08 6.67
N LEU A 398 -17.50 4.65 5.91
CA LEU A 398 -16.74 5.50 4.99
C LEU A 398 -17.45 5.76 3.66
N TYR A 399 -17.94 4.70 3.02
CA TYR A 399 -18.46 4.74 1.66
C TYR A 399 -19.98 4.67 1.60
N SER A 400 -20.60 4.04 2.60
CA SER A 400 -22.06 3.85 2.65
C SER A 400 -22.64 3.17 1.41
N LEU A 401 -21.86 2.23 0.87
CA LEU A 401 -22.25 1.42 -0.29
C LEU A 401 -23.23 0.33 0.12
N LYS A 402 -24.24 0.11 -0.73
CA LYS A 402 -25.21 -0.98 -0.58
C LYS A 402 -24.56 -2.37 -0.68
N SER A 403 -23.55 -2.51 -1.55
CA SER A 403 -22.79 -3.76 -1.70
C SER A 403 -22.09 -4.18 -0.40
N ASP A 404 -21.53 -3.22 0.33
CA ASP A 404 -20.84 -3.49 1.59
C ASP A 404 -21.83 -3.87 2.70
N PHE A 405 -23.04 -3.29 2.67
CA PHE A 405 -24.14 -3.73 3.54
C PHE A 405 -24.57 -5.16 3.23
N THR A 406 -24.77 -5.50 1.96
CA THR A 406 -25.12 -6.87 1.55
C THR A 406 -24.04 -7.85 1.98
N ALA A 407 -22.76 -7.53 1.79
CA ALA A 407 -21.67 -8.38 2.24
C ALA A 407 -21.65 -8.55 3.77
N PHE A 408 -21.83 -7.46 4.53
CA PHE A 408 -21.98 -7.52 5.99
C PHE A 408 -23.14 -8.42 6.43
N PHE A 409 -24.29 -8.31 5.75
CA PHE A 409 -25.45 -9.15 6.01
C PHE A 409 -25.16 -10.63 5.74
N VAL A 410 -24.65 -10.95 4.55
CA VAL A 410 -24.37 -12.34 4.15
C VAL A 410 -23.33 -12.98 5.07
N VAL A 411 -22.24 -12.27 5.38
CA VAL A 411 -21.21 -12.77 6.31
C VAL A 411 -21.78 -12.95 7.72
N GLY A 412 -22.64 -12.05 8.18
CA GLY A 412 -23.29 -12.16 9.49
C GLY A 412 -24.22 -13.37 9.59
N LEU A 413 -25.05 -13.59 8.58
CA LEU A 413 -25.94 -14.75 8.50
C LEU A 413 -25.15 -16.05 8.41
N GLN A 414 -24.11 -16.09 7.58
CA GLN A 414 -23.19 -17.22 7.43
C GLN A 414 -22.45 -17.54 8.75
N SER A 415 -22.12 -16.52 9.55
CA SER A 415 -21.48 -16.69 10.86
C SER A 415 -22.39 -17.41 11.86
N MET A 416 -23.71 -17.22 11.79
CA MET A 416 -24.65 -17.98 12.63
C MET A 416 -24.64 -19.47 12.30
N TRP A 417 -24.57 -19.81 11.01
CA TRP A 417 -24.47 -21.20 10.57
C TRP A 417 -23.15 -21.84 11.05
N LEU A 418 -22.03 -21.13 10.96
CA LEU A 418 -20.76 -21.59 11.54
C LEU A 418 -20.83 -21.73 13.06
N GLY A 419 -21.52 -20.81 13.75
CA GLY A 419 -21.75 -20.88 15.19
C GLY A 419 -22.52 -22.13 15.60
N TRP A 420 -23.56 -22.51 14.83
CA TRP A 420 -24.26 -23.78 15.03
C TRP A 420 -23.33 -24.99 14.89
N ARG A 421 -22.45 -24.97 13.88
CA ARG A 421 -21.47 -26.03 13.64
C ARG A 421 -20.40 -26.16 14.74
N LEU A 422 -20.16 -25.10 15.51
CA LEU A 422 -19.20 -25.13 16.62
C LEU A 422 -19.74 -25.90 17.84
N LEU A 423 -21.07 -26.05 17.95
CA LEU A 423 -21.69 -26.84 19.01
C LEU A 423 -21.40 -28.33 18.81
N SER A 424 -21.14 -29.06 19.89
CA SER A 424 -20.97 -30.52 19.83
C SER A 424 -22.25 -31.20 19.33
N ALA A 425 -22.13 -32.39 18.75
CA ALA A 425 -23.27 -33.17 18.25
C ALA A 425 -24.31 -33.47 19.35
N GLU A 426 -23.87 -33.69 20.59
CA GLU A 426 -24.77 -33.93 21.74
C GLU A 426 -25.62 -32.69 22.07
N PHE A 427 -24.99 -31.51 22.13
CA PHE A 427 -25.71 -30.25 22.33
C PHE A 427 -26.67 -29.95 21.17
N GLN A 428 -26.25 -30.17 19.92
CA GLN A 428 -27.13 -30.00 18.76
C GLN A 428 -28.35 -30.92 18.85
N ALA A 429 -28.14 -32.20 19.16
CA ALA A 429 -29.21 -33.17 19.32
C ALA A 429 -30.17 -32.75 20.44
N SER A 430 -29.65 -32.36 21.61
CA SER A 430 -30.47 -31.90 22.75
C SER A 430 -31.32 -30.67 22.40
N ILE A 431 -30.75 -29.68 21.70
CA ILE A 431 -31.49 -28.49 21.26
C ILE A 431 -32.58 -28.89 20.25
N ILE A 432 -32.27 -29.74 19.27
CA ILE A 432 -33.24 -30.20 18.28
C ILE A 432 -34.34 -31.03 18.93
N THR A 433 -34.02 -31.97 19.83
CA THR A 433 -35.03 -32.81 20.50
C THR A 433 -35.93 -31.98 21.40
N THR A 434 -35.36 -31.04 22.16
CA THR A 434 -36.13 -30.14 23.02
C THR A 434 -37.04 -29.26 22.16
N ALA A 435 -36.51 -28.64 21.10
CA ALA A 435 -37.28 -27.77 20.23
C ALA A 435 -38.39 -28.53 19.48
N THR A 436 -38.10 -29.74 18.99
CA THR A 436 -39.10 -30.58 18.29
C THR A 436 -40.18 -31.12 19.22
N GLN A 437 -39.87 -31.42 20.49
CA GLN A 437 -40.86 -31.77 21.51
C GLN A 437 -41.81 -30.61 21.82
N PHE A 438 -41.27 -29.40 22.03
CA PHE A 438 -42.11 -28.23 22.32
C PHE A 438 -42.98 -27.78 21.14
N THR A 439 -42.51 -28.00 19.91
CA THR A 439 -43.18 -27.47 18.70
C THR A 439 -43.91 -28.55 17.89
N ASN A 440 -43.88 -29.82 18.31
CA ASN A 440 -44.40 -30.96 17.57
C ASN A 440 -43.92 -30.98 16.10
N SER A 441 -42.63 -30.66 15.87
CA SER A 441 -42.06 -30.43 14.53
C SER A 441 -41.20 -31.59 14.00
N GLN A 442 -41.41 -32.80 14.51
CA GLN A 442 -40.64 -34.01 14.17
C GLN A 442 -40.57 -34.31 12.66
N ASN A 443 -41.63 -33.97 11.91
CA ASN A 443 -41.72 -34.19 10.46
C ASN A 443 -41.17 -33.03 9.62
N TYR A 444 -40.84 -31.88 10.23
CA TYR A 444 -40.48 -30.64 9.54
C TYR A 444 -39.31 -29.93 10.23
N LEU A 445 -38.15 -30.59 10.35
CA LEU A 445 -36.98 -30.05 11.04
C LEU A 445 -36.50 -28.71 10.47
N TRP A 446 -36.64 -28.48 9.16
CA TRP A 446 -36.25 -27.21 8.54
C TRP A 446 -37.12 -26.03 9.01
N ALA A 447 -38.35 -26.28 9.47
CA ALA A 447 -39.24 -25.22 9.95
C ALA A 447 -38.68 -24.54 11.22
N LEU A 448 -37.83 -25.23 12.00
CA LEU A 448 -37.16 -24.67 13.18
C LEU A 448 -36.27 -23.47 12.85
N LEU A 449 -35.75 -23.39 11.61
CA LEU A 449 -34.94 -22.26 11.16
C LEU A 449 -35.71 -20.93 11.19
N SER A 450 -37.04 -20.97 11.04
CA SER A 450 -37.90 -19.77 11.09
C SER A 450 -37.78 -19.03 12.42
N VAL A 451 -37.67 -19.77 13.52
CA VAL A 451 -37.51 -19.22 14.87
C VAL A 451 -36.03 -19.08 15.23
N GLY A 452 -35.19 -20.05 14.82
CA GLY A 452 -33.75 -20.06 15.13
C GLY A 452 -32.99 -18.86 14.55
N LEU A 453 -33.36 -18.38 13.36
CA LEU A 453 -32.76 -17.20 12.74
C LEU A 453 -33.44 -15.88 13.12
N PHE A 454 -34.52 -15.91 13.91
CA PHE A 454 -35.24 -14.71 14.31
C PHE A 454 -34.39 -13.70 15.11
N PRO A 455 -33.49 -14.11 16.03
CA PRO A 455 -32.56 -13.20 16.69
C PRO A 455 -31.70 -12.37 15.72
N TYR A 456 -31.38 -12.93 14.54
CA TYR A 456 -30.66 -12.22 13.49
C TYR A 456 -31.49 -11.09 12.88
N ILE A 457 -32.79 -11.31 12.67
CA ILE A 457 -33.71 -10.26 12.21
C ILE A 457 -33.74 -9.11 13.22
N ILE A 458 -33.89 -9.41 14.50
CA ILE A 458 -33.90 -8.39 15.57
C ILE A 458 -32.59 -7.59 15.55
N PHE A 459 -31.46 -8.28 15.45
CA PHE A 459 -30.14 -7.64 15.34
C PHE A 459 -30.06 -6.71 14.12
N MET A 460 -30.48 -7.18 12.94
CA MET A 460 -30.42 -6.42 11.70
C MET A 460 -31.32 -5.20 11.72
N VAL A 461 -32.54 -5.31 12.25
CA VAL A 461 -33.46 -4.18 12.47
C VAL A 461 -32.83 -3.12 13.38
N ALA A 462 -32.25 -3.54 14.51
CA ALA A 462 -31.59 -2.62 15.44
C ALA A 462 -30.34 -1.98 14.81
N PHE A 463 -29.64 -2.70 13.94
CA PHE A 463 -28.48 -2.21 13.21
C PHE A 463 -28.87 -1.18 12.13
N THR A 464 -29.96 -1.42 11.39
CA THR A 464 -30.45 -0.49 10.35
C THR A 464 -30.99 0.81 10.93
N ASP A 465 -31.65 0.75 12.10
CA ASP A 465 -32.16 1.92 12.83
C ASP A 465 -31.05 2.95 13.13
N ARG A 466 -29.82 2.48 13.42
CA ARG A 466 -28.66 3.35 13.65
C ARG A 466 -28.24 4.19 12.42
N PHE A 467 -28.63 3.81 11.20
CA PHE A 467 -28.32 4.61 10.01
C PHE A 467 -29.28 5.79 9.82
N TYR A 468 -30.52 5.70 10.33
CA TYR A 468 -31.43 6.85 10.35
C TYR A 468 -30.90 7.97 11.24
N VAL A 469 -30.40 7.63 12.43
CA VAL A 469 -29.77 8.59 13.36
C VAL A 469 -28.54 9.28 12.74
N LYS A 470 -27.86 8.63 11.79
CA LYS A 470 -26.67 9.17 11.11
C LYS A 470 -26.99 9.83 9.75
N SER A 471 -28.25 10.14 9.46
CA SER A 471 -28.70 10.79 8.23
C SER A 471 -28.34 10.04 6.94
N LYS A 472 -28.40 8.69 6.97
CA LYS A 472 -28.14 7.82 5.80
C LYS A 472 -29.41 7.01 5.43
N PRO A 473 -30.49 7.67 4.96
CA PRO A 473 -31.80 7.02 4.78
C PRO A 473 -31.81 5.97 3.67
N ASP A 474 -31.03 6.15 2.61
CA ASP A 474 -30.95 5.20 1.48
C ASP A 474 -30.39 3.84 1.89
N LEU A 475 -29.43 3.86 2.81
CA LEU A 475 -28.79 2.64 3.30
C LEU A 475 -29.68 1.93 4.33
N ALA A 476 -30.35 2.71 5.18
CA ALA A 476 -31.30 2.19 6.15
C ALA A 476 -32.49 1.50 5.45
N SER A 477 -33.09 2.16 4.46
CA SER A 477 -34.19 1.58 3.67
C SER A 477 -33.77 0.33 2.89
N PHE A 478 -32.54 0.28 2.38
CA PHE A 478 -32.00 -0.92 1.73
C PHE A 478 -31.84 -2.08 2.72
N GLY A 479 -31.30 -1.82 3.91
CA GLY A 479 -31.16 -2.85 4.94
C GLY A 479 -32.50 -3.38 5.45
N GLU A 480 -33.51 -2.53 5.50
CA GLU A 480 -34.87 -2.94 5.85
C GLU A 480 -35.49 -3.84 4.79
N LYS A 481 -35.35 -3.51 3.51
CA LYS A 481 -35.80 -4.39 2.42
C LYS A 481 -35.17 -5.77 2.55
N LEU A 482 -33.87 -5.82 2.82
CA LEU A 482 -33.14 -7.08 2.92
C LEU A 482 -33.57 -7.89 4.16
N THR A 483 -33.81 -7.21 5.28
CA THR A 483 -34.34 -7.83 6.52
C THR A 483 -35.78 -8.31 6.35
N LEU A 484 -36.62 -7.57 5.61
CA LEU A 484 -37.98 -7.96 5.26
C LEU A 484 -38.01 -9.17 4.33
N ILE A 485 -37.12 -9.22 3.33
CA ILE A 485 -36.97 -10.40 2.45
C ILE A 485 -36.64 -11.62 3.31
N LEU A 486 -35.66 -11.51 4.23
CA LEU A 486 -35.34 -12.60 5.14
C LEU A 486 -36.54 -12.99 6.01
N GLY A 487 -37.23 -12.04 6.63
CA GLY A 487 -38.43 -12.31 7.43
C GLY A 487 -39.56 -12.99 6.66
N PHE A 488 -39.78 -12.60 5.41
CA PHE A 488 -40.72 -13.26 4.51
C PHE A 488 -40.29 -14.70 4.22
N THR A 489 -39.01 -14.93 3.92
CA THR A 489 -38.49 -16.28 3.69
C THR A 489 -38.62 -17.18 4.93
N LEU A 490 -38.34 -16.66 6.14
CA LEU A 490 -38.53 -17.42 7.38
C LEU A 490 -40.00 -17.75 7.61
N THR A 491 -40.91 -16.84 7.28
CA THR A 491 -42.36 -17.06 7.38
C THR A 491 -42.82 -18.15 6.40
N ALA A 492 -42.31 -18.15 5.17
CA ALA A 492 -42.59 -19.19 4.19
C ALA A 492 -42.09 -20.57 4.67
N VAL A 493 -40.89 -20.62 5.26
CA VAL A 493 -40.32 -21.84 5.87
C VAL A 493 -41.18 -22.34 7.04
N ALA A 494 -41.80 -21.43 7.80
CA ALA A 494 -42.66 -21.78 8.94
C ALA A 494 -44.03 -22.38 8.54
N LEU A 495 -44.48 -22.22 7.27
CA LEU A 495 -45.82 -22.64 6.84
C LEU A 495 -46.10 -24.14 7.03
N GLY A 496 -45.06 -24.98 6.99
CA GLY A 496 -45.19 -26.43 7.15
C GLY A 496 -45.60 -26.88 8.56
N ASN A 497 -45.46 -26.03 9.58
CA ASN A 497 -45.82 -26.37 10.96
C ASN A 497 -46.68 -25.27 11.61
N PRO A 498 -47.91 -25.59 12.07
CA PRO A 498 -48.82 -24.61 12.66
C PRO A 498 -48.26 -23.85 13.88
N THR A 499 -47.52 -24.52 14.77
CA THR A 499 -47.01 -23.92 16.01
C THR A 499 -45.84 -22.97 15.71
N LEU A 500 -44.93 -23.38 14.83
CA LEU A 500 -43.80 -22.54 14.39
C LEU A 500 -44.29 -21.35 13.56
N ARG A 501 -45.33 -21.54 12.74
CA ARG A 501 -46.00 -20.45 12.03
C ARG A 501 -46.56 -19.41 13.01
N SER A 502 -47.29 -19.83 14.05
CA SER A 502 -47.83 -18.89 15.04
C SER A 502 -46.72 -18.17 15.81
N LEU A 503 -45.66 -18.87 16.19
CA LEU A 503 -44.54 -18.29 16.93
C LEU A 503 -43.77 -17.27 16.08
N ASN A 504 -43.47 -17.61 14.82
CA ASN A 504 -42.83 -16.71 13.88
C ASN A 504 -43.68 -15.44 13.64
N LEU A 505 -44.99 -15.59 13.41
CA LEU A 505 -45.90 -14.44 13.22
C LEU A 505 -46.00 -13.56 14.48
N LEU A 506 -46.02 -14.16 15.67
CA LEU A 506 -45.99 -13.43 16.94
C LEU A 506 -44.70 -12.61 17.04
N LEU A 507 -43.55 -13.24 16.82
CA LEU A 507 -42.24 -12.58 16.87
C LEU A 507 -42.14 -11.45 15.83
N SER A 508 -42.61 -11.67 14.60
CA SER A 508 -42.70 -10.64 13.56
C SER A 508 -43.59 -9.47 13.98
N THR A 509 -44.75 -9.75 14.59
CA THR A 509 -45.69 -8.73 15.05
C THR A 509 -45.06 -7.88 16.16
N ILE A 510 -44.43 -8.51 17.15
CA ILE A 510 -43.71 -7.79 18.23
C ILE A 510 -42.61 -6.89 17.63
N THR A 511 -41.82 -7.43 16.71
CA THR A 511 -40.72 -6.68 16.09
C THR A 511 -41.25 -5.47 15.31
N LEU A 512 -42.32 -5.65 14.53
CA LEU A 512 -42.94 -4.57 13.76
C LEU A 512 -43.52 -3.48 14.68
N THR A 513 -44.19 -3.87 15.78
CA THR A 513 -44.72 -2.94 16.78
C THR A 513 -43.61 -2.10 17.42
N ILE A 514 -42.50 -2.74 17.82
CA ILE A 514 -41.34 -2.04 18.41
C ILE A 514 -40.73 -1.05 17.43
N VAL A 515 -40.53 -1.45 16.16
CA VAL A 515 -39.96 -0.57 15.12
C VAL A 515 -40.87 0.62 14.86
N THR A 516 -42.17 0.38 14.75
CA THR A 516 -43.16 1.43 14.49
C THR A 516 -43.20 2.45 15.63
N TYR A 517 -43.21 1.97 16.88
CA TYR A 517 -43.16 2.83 18.07
C TYR A 517 -41.89 3.69 18.13
N ARG A 518 -40.72 3.09 17.85
CA ARG A 518 -39.45 3.83 17.82
C ARG A 518 -39.42 4.93 16.77
N ARG A 519 -39.89 4.64 15.56
CA ARG A 519 -39.94 5.64 14.47
C ARG A 519 -40.90 6.78 14.78
N PHE A 520 -42.05 6.48 15.36
CA PHE A 520 -43.00 7.51 15.79
C PHE A 520 -42.35 8.49 16.76
N ASN A 521 -41.61 7.99 17.75
CA ASN A 521 -40.89 8.84 18.70
C ASN A 521 -39.77 9.66 18.04
N GLN A 522 -39.03 9.10 17.09
CA GLN A 522 -37.99 9.83 16.36
C GLN A 522 -38.58 11.00 15.56
N ILE A 523 -39.69 10.78 14.84
CA ILE A 523 -40.39 11.81 14.08
C ILE A 523 -40.90 12.90 15.04
N SER A 524 -41.54 12.51 16.15
CA SER A 524 -42.04 13.46 17.15
C SER A 524 -40.96 14.29 17.84
N SER A 525 -39.70 13.82 17.88
CA SER A 525 -38.57 14.58 18.45
C SER A 525 -37.89 15.52 17.44
N SER A 526 -38.21 15.39 16.15
CA SER A 526 -37.67 16.21 15.06
C SER A 526 -38.62 17.33 14.61
N ILE A 527 -39.86 17.29 15.07
CA ILE A 527 -40.88 18.35 14.98
C ILE A 527 -40.78 19.17 16.27
#